data_AF-A0A3D9ZJU1-F1
#
_entry.id   AF-A0A3D9ZJU1-F1
#
_cell.length_a   1.000
_cell.length_b   1.000
_cell.length_c   1.000
_cell.angle_alpha   90.00
_cell.angle_beta   90.00
_cell.angle_gamma   90.00
#
_symmetry.space_group_name_H-M   'P 1'
#
loop_
_entity.id
_entity.type
_entity.pdbx_description
1 polymer ?
#
loop_
_entity_poly.entity_id
_entity_poly.type
_entity_poly.pdbx_seq_one_letter_code
_entity_poly.pdbx_strand_id
1 'polypeptide(L)'
;MSNGAELFAMGDVSSPHFESALRGYDRRQVERYVAQAEQEIAALLTEREDRFAQIHTLSAQVEQLQVELAAVRRESATIDVVRFRHLGPRVEQILALAEEQADEIRADAHRSVQTQRDEADNLIDEARGHAAAAIRDFELALTARRAEEEKVDAGRRAEVEAQLAATHAEIHRLHGEAGQILATARREADTNRAEVDRDLAGQRAAAEREVAALRAETERLTTEQRTAVERETAEQRAALERQGAEQRAALEQSKTTGQAAIDQELADRRANLEREIRERQTSAEQDYTTRSATAERELTQWRTGVEQQVTAERVEAERYAVELRRQAEEHAAAIGRQQDEETARLAEIQQETELARKQLAEVQAELAAAQQSLAEQQPAEEQPAEAQPAEAQPAEAQPEADSPNGKSNGAALSATVDAGERKSRTLAAD
;
A
#
# COMPACT_ATOMS: atom_id res chain seq x y z
N MET A 1 -53.47 33.20 113.58
CA MET A 1 -53.71 32.28 112.44
C MET A 1 -54.31 33.14 111.33
N SER A 2 -53.68 33.38 110.18
CA SER A 2 -52.96 32.48 109.24
C SER A 2 -53.85 31.76 108.22
N ASN A 3 -54.83 32.47 107.64
CA ASN A 3 -55.62 32.03 106.48
C ASN A 3 -55.26 32.87 105.24
N GLY A 4 -53.96 32.96 104.90
CA GLY A 4 -53.46 33.78 103.79
C GLY A 4 -53.14 33.02 102.50
N ALA A 5 -53.21 31.68 102.52
CA ALA A 5 -52.68 30.83 101.44
C ALA A 5 -53.73 30.39 100.39
N GLU A 6 -55.03 30.42 100.71
CA GLU A 6 -56.07 29.82 99.87
C GLU A 6 -56.73 30.81 98.90
N LEU A 7 -56.51 32.12 99.05
CA LEU A 7 -57.23 33.15 98.27
C LEU A 7 -56.86 33.17 96.77
N PHE A 8 -55.72 32.60 96.39
CA PHE A 8 -55.28 32.48 94.99
C PHE A 8 -55.89 31.27 94.25
N ALA A 9 -56.73 30.46 94.90
CA ALA A 9 -57.34 29.27 94.31
C ALA A 9 -58.75 29.49 93.71
N MET A 10 -59.30 30.71 93.79
CA MET A 10 -60.66 31.07 93.36
C MET A 10 -60.65 32.21 92.32
N GLY A 11 -59.87 32.05 91.26
CA GLY A 11 -59.90 32.87 90.05
C GLY A 11 -60.26 32.00 88.84
N ASP A 12 -61.01 32.55 87.89
CA ASP A 12 -61.47 31.82 86.70
C ASP A 12 -60.27 31.31 85.85
N VAL A 13 -60.35 30.08 85.35
CA VAL A 13 -59.22 29.35 84.75
C VAL A 13 -59.04 29.70 83.26
N SER A 14 -59.37 30.94 82.89
CA SER A 14 -59.15 31.51 81.57
C SER A 14 -57.68 31.91 81.38
N SER A 15 -56.81 30.90 81.34
CA SER A 15 -55.36 31.09 81.10
C SER A 15 -55.15 31.65 79.68
N PRO A 16 -54.55 32.84 79.50
CA PRO A 16 -54.40 33.45 78.19
C PRO A 16 -53.49 32.60 77.29
N HIS A 17 -53.90 32.40 76.04
CA HIS A 17 -53.09 31.66 75.07
C HIS A 17 -52.16 32.62 74.31
N PHE A 18 -50.85 32.45 74.49
CA PHE A 18 -49.83 33.28 73.86
C PHE A 18 -49.22 32.58 72.64
N GLU A 19 -49.12 33.29 71.51
CA GLU A 19 -48.49 32.76 70.30
C GLU A 19 -46.97 32.67 70.45
N SER A 20 -46.37 31.60 69.93
CA SER A 20 -44.93 31.36 69.99
C SER A 20 -44.21 31.82 68.73
N ALA A 21 -43.34 32.82 68.87
CA ALA A 21 -42.35 33.20 67.88
C ALA A 21 -41.14 32.24 67.89
N LEU A 22 -40.22 32.42 66.94
CA LEU A 22 -39.06 31.53 66.73
C LEU A 22 -38.08 31.44 67.93
N ARG A 23 -38.25 32.29 68.96
CA ARG A 23 -37.58 32.21 70.28
C ARG A 23 -38.50 32.74 71.39
N GLY A 24 -39.50 31.96 71.79
CA GLY A 24 -40.41 32.29 72.90
C GLY A 24 -41.70 32.97 72.45
N TYR A 25 -42.50 33.50 73.38
CA TYR A 25 -43.80 34.12 73.08
C TYR A 25 -43.67 35.46 72.34
N ASP A 26 -44.71 35.90 71.61
CA ASP A 26 -44.75 37.28 71.08
C ASP A 26 -44.75 38.29 72.23
N ARG A 27 -43.62 38.98 72.35
CA ARG A 27 -43.39 40.08 73.28
C ARG A 27 -44.51 41.13 73.25
N ARG A 28 -45.09 41.45 72.09
CA ARG A 28 -46.16 42.46 72.00
C ARG A 28 -47.49 41.99 72.59
N GLN A 29 -47.78 40.70 72.50
CA GLN A 29 -48.96 40.10 73.13
C GLN A 29 -48.78 40.07 74.65
N VAL A 30 -47.59 39.67 75.12
CA VAL A 30 -47.24 39.63 76.55
C VAL A 30 -47.21 41.03 77.17
N GLU A 31 -46.56 42.01 76.55
CA GLU A 31 -46.51 43.40 77.05
C GLU A 31 -47.91 44.02 77.16
N ARG A 32 -48.82 43.73 76.23
CA ARG A 32 -50.22 44.17 76.32
C ARG A 32 -50.97 43.49 77.47
N TYR A 33 -50.80 42.18 77.64
CA TYR A 33 -51.46 41.44 78.71
C TYR A 33 -50.97 41.88 80.10
N VAL A 34 -49.67 42.11 80.28
CA VAL A 34 -49.10 42.63 81.53
C VAL A 34 -49.69 44.02 81.84
N ALA A 35 -49.72 44.93 80.87
CA ALA A 35 -50.30 46.26 81.07
C ALA A 35 -51.81 46.24 81.39
N GLN A 36 -52.55 45.25 80.87
CA GLN A 36 -53.96 45.02 81.23
C GLN A 36 -54.10 44.47 82.66
N ALA A 37 -53.32 43.45 83.02
CA ALA A 37 -53.34 42.86 84.35
C ALA A 37 -52.92 43.86 85.44
N GLU A 38 -51.96 44.75 85.16
CA GLU A 38 -51.58 45.86 86.05
C GLU A 38 -52.74 46.85 86.28
N GLN A 39 -53.55 47.14 85.25
CA GLN A 39 -54.74 47.99 85.37
C GLN A 39 -55.87 47.30 86.15
N GLU A 40 -56.11 46.02 85.92
CA GLU A 40 -57.11 45.23 86.65
C GLU A 40 -56.75 45.10 88.13
N ILE A 41 -55.47 44.85 88.46
CA ILE A 41 -54.97 44.83 89.84
C ILE A 41 -55.14 46.21 90.50
N ALA A 42 -54.83 47.32 89.80
CA ALA A 42 -55.02 48.66 90.33
C ALA A 42 -56.49 48.96 90.65
N ALA A 43 -57.42 48.59 89.77
CA ALA A 43 -58.86 48.76 89.98
C ALA A 43 -59.40 47.93 91.16
N LEU A 44 -58.95 46.68 91.29
CA LEU A 44 -59.31 45.81 92.41
C LEU A 44 -58.76 46.31 93.76
N LEU A 45 -57.60 46.97 93.77
CA LEU A 45 -57.07 47.63 94.96
C LEU A 45 -57.92 48.84 95.36
N THR A 46 -58.34 49.70 94.42
CA THR A 46 -59.21 50.84 94.74
C THR A 46 -60.58 50.40 95.22
N GLU A 47 -61.21 49.39 94.59
CA GLU A 47 -62.48 48.85 95.09
C GLU A 47 -62.33 48.27 96.50
N ARG A 48 -61.23 47.55 96.77
CA ARG A 48 -60.96 47.03 98.11
C ARG A 48 -60.87 48.15 99.14
N GLU A 49 -60.25 49.29 98.81
CA GLU A 49 -60.15 50.44 99.73
C GLU A 49 -61.51 51.10 99.99
N ASP A 50 -62.34 51.30 98.96
CA ASP A 50 -63.72 51.81 99.11
C ASP A 50 -64.58 50.90 100.00
N ARG A 51 -64.49 49.57 99.80
CA ARG A 51 -65.22 48.58 100.62
C ARG A 51 -64.76 48.62 102.07
N PHE A 52 -63.45 48.81 102.34
CA PHE A 52 -62.94 48.97 103.71
C PHE A 52 -63.43 50.28 104.36
N ALA A 53 -63.45 51.40 103.62
CA ALA A 53 -64.01 52.66 104.11
C ALA A 53 -65.49 52.51 104.49
N GLN A 54 -66.29 51.84 103.65
CA GLN A 54 -67.71 51.58 103.90
C GLN A 54 -67.94 50.74 105.18
N ILE A 55 -67.11 49.71 105.42
CA ILE A 55 -67.15 48.90 106.64
C ILE A 55 -66.88 49.76 107.89
N HIS A 56 -65.89 50.66 107.84
CA HIS A 56 -65.60 51.58 108.93
C HIS A 56 -66.75 52.56 109.20
N THR A 57 -67.39 53.11 108.15
CA THR A 57 -68.57 53.98 108.30
C THR A 57 -69.75 53.27 108.96
N LEU A 58 -70.06 52.04 108.53
CA LEU A 58 -71.15 51.25 109.12
C LEU A 58 -70.86 50.88 110.58
N SER A 59 -69.60 50.61 110.92
CA SER A 59 -69.20 50.29 112.30
C SER A 59 -69.47 51.45 113.26
N ALA A 60 -69.15 52.68 112.86
CA ALA A 60 -69.40 53.88 113.66
C ALA A 60 -70.92 54.16 113.86
N GLN A 61 -71.74 53.88 112.85
CA GLN A 61 -73.21 54.02 112.96
C GLN A 61 -73.81 53.04 113.98
N VAL A 62 -73.28 51.80 114.05
CA VAL A 62 -73.70 50.80 115.04
C VAL A 62 -73.34 51.23 116.46
N GLU A 63 -72.17 51.84 116.68
CA GLU A 63 -71.79 52.38 117.99
C GLU A 63 -72.70 53.55 118.41
N GLN A 64 -73.04 54.47 117.50
CA GLN A 64 -73.93 55.59 117.81
C GLN A 64 -75.35 55.12 118.21
N LEU A 65 -75.94 54.18 117.46
CA LEU A 65 -77.29 53.66 117.77
C LEU A 65 -77.36 52.95 119.13
N GLN A 66 -76.26 52.36 119.59
CA GLN A 66 -76.19 51.77 120.94
C GLN A 66 -76.22 52.83 122.05
N VAL A 67 -75.64 54.01 121.82
CA VAL A 67 -75.70 55.14 122.76
C VAL A 67 -77.10 55.74 122.81
N GLU A 68 -77.76 55.93 121.67
CA GLU A 68 -79.11 56.50 121.58
C GLU A 68 -80.14 55.61 122.28
N LEU A 69 -80.10 54.28 122.07
CA LEU A 69 -80.94 53.32 122.80
C LEU A 69 -80.71 53.32 124.31
N ALA A 70 -79.52 53.68 124.78
CA ALA A 70 -79.22 53.83 126.21
C ALA A 70 -79.73 55.15 126.81
N ALA A 71 -79.96 56.18 125.97
CA ALA A 71 -80.56 57.45 126.40
C ALA A 71 -82.08 57.34 126.59
N VAL A 72 -82.80 56.86 125.58
CA VAL A 72 -84.28 56.75 125.59
C VAL A 72 -84.78 55.92 126.78
N ARG A 73 -84.04 54.86 127.16
CA ARG A 73 -84.34 54.01 128.33
C ARG A 73 -84.25 54.70 129.68
N ARG A 74 -83.63 55.88 129.80
CA ARG A 74 -83.63 56.70 131.02
C ARG A 74 -84.81 57.67 131.08
N GLU A 75 -85.26 58.15 129.92
CA GLU A 75 -86.23 59.25 129.81
C GLU A 75 -87.67 58.79 130.08
N SER A 76 -88.01 57.55 129.77
CA SER A 76 -89.35 56.98 129.96
C SER A 76 -89.73 56.63 131.42
N ALA A 77 -88.93 57.03 132.42
CA ALA A 77 -89.01 56.50 133.79
C ALA A 77 -89.65 57.46 134.83
N THR A 78 -90.12 58.64 134.43
CA THR A 78 -90.23 59.80 135.34
C THR A 78 -91.58 60.54 135.37
N ILE A 79 -92.64 60.04 134.72
CA ILE A 79 -93.94 60.73 134.63
C ILE A 79 -95.06 59.89 135.28
N ASP A 80 -95.72 60.46 136.28
CA ASP A 80 -96.93 59.94 136.95
C ASP A 80 -98.04 61.01 136.96
N VAL A 81 -99.31 60.61 136.95
CA VAL A 81 -100.44 61.46 136.52
C VAL A 81 -101.41 61.79 137.65
N VAL A 82 -101.48 63.07 138.00
CA VAL A 82 -102.41 63.63 139.00
C VAL A 82 -103.86 63.57 138.51
N ARG A 83 -104.80 63.21 139.40
CA ARG A 83 -106.25 63.21 139.11
C ARG A 83 -106.98 64.33 139.84
N PHE A 84 -107.85 65.03 139.13
CA PHE A 84 -108.79 65.99 139.71
C PHE A 84 -110.09 65.31 140.13
N ARG A 85 -110.73 65.83 141.19
CA ARG A 85 -112.07 65.45 141.66
C ARG A 85 -112.79 66.74 142.09
N HIS A 86 -114.12 66.76 142.00
CA HIS A 86 -114.99 67.92 142.31
C HIS A 86 -115.04 69.01 141.21
N LEU A 87 -115.54 68.65 140.03
CA LEU A 87 -116.23 69.57 139.12
C LEU A 87 -117.75 69.31 139.23
N GLY A 88 -118.59 70.33 139.03
CA GLY A 88 -120.02 70.27 139.31
C GLY A 88 -120.92 70.07 138.08
N PRO A 89 -122.23 69.77 138.25
CA PRO A 89 -123.09 69.23 137.18
C PRO A 89 -123.23 70.07 135.91
N ARG A 90 -123.07 71.40 136.00
CA ARG A 90 -123.12 72.28 134.82
C ARG A 90 -121.82 72.27 134.01
N VAL A 91 -120.70 71.92 134.63
CA VAL A 91 -119.44 71.64 133.93
C VAL A 91 -119.52 70.25 133.29
N GLU A 92 -120.12 69.26 133.97
CA GLU A 92 -120.38 67.93 133.39
C GLU A 92 -121.22 68.02 132.11
N GLN A 93 -122.28 68.84 132.08
CA GLN A 93 -123.08 69.04 130.86
C GLN A 93 -122.33 69.75 129.72
N ILE A 94 -121.46 70.72 130.03
CA ILE A 94 -120.63 71.40 129.02
C ILE A 94 -119.54 70.46 128.49
N LEU A 95 -118.94 69.64 129.36
CA LEU A 95 -117.99 68.60 128.96
C LEU A 95 -118.67 67.52 128.11
N ALA A 96 -119.88 67.08 128.44
CA ALA A 96 -120.61 66.11 127.63
C ALA A 96 -120.95 66.63 126.22
N LEU A 97 -121.40 67.89 126.09
CA LEU A 97 -121.62 68.52 124.78
C LEU A 97 -120.31 68.75 124.01
N ALA A 98 -119.22 69.07 124.70
CA ALA A 98 -117.91 69.21 124.09
C ALA A 98 -117.28 67.84 123.72
N GLU A 99 -117.64 66.77 124.41
CA GLU A 99 -117.26 65.38 124.12
C GLU A 99 -118.04 64.87 122.90
N GLU A 100 -119.35 65.10 122.84
CA GLU A 100 -120.19 64.83 121.66
C GLU A 100 -119.70 65.59 120.42
N GLN A 101 -119.41 66.90 120.53
CA GLN A 101 -118.83 67.68 119.43
C GLN A 101 -117.39 67.25 119.09
N ALA A 102 -116.58 66.85 120.06
CA ALA A 102 -115.25 66.32 119.79
C ALA A 102 -115.32 64.97 119.06
N ASP A 103 -116.29 64.12 119.38
CA ASP A 103 -116.52 62.84 118.70
C ASP A 103 -117.13 63.01 117.31
N GLU A 104 -117.99 64.01 117.08
CA GLU A 104 -118.43 64.40 115.74
C GLU A 104 -117.26 64.89 114.88
N ILE A 105 -116.43 65.81 115.40
CA ILE A 105 -115.22 66.31 114.73
C ILE A 105 -114.21 65.17 114.49
N ARG A 106 -114.02 64.23 115.44
CA ARG A 106 -113.19 63.04 115.25
C ARG A 106 -113.77 62.14 114.15
N ALA A 107 -115.07 61.89 114.14
CA ALA A 107 -115.72 61.03 113.15
C ALA A 107 -115.62 61.61 111.73
N ASP A 108 -115.80 62.92 111.57
CA ASP A 108 -115.67 63.61 110.29
C ASP A 108 -114.20 63.73 109.85
N ALA A 109 -113.27 64.01 110.76
CA ALA A 109 -111.84 63.98 110.47
C ALA A 109 -111.37 62.57 110.07
N HIS A 110 -111.83 61.52 110.78
CA HIS A 110 -111.58 60.14 110.40
C HIS A 110 -112.16 59.82 109.02
N ARG A 111 -113.41 60.22 108.73
CA ARG A 111 -114.04 59.98 107.41
C ARG A 111 -113.26 60.67 106.29
N SER A 112 -112.87 61.93 106.48
CA SER A 112 -112.07 62.72 105.53
C SER A 112 -110.69 62.12 105.28
N VAL A 113 -109.97 61.74 106.35
CA VAL A 113 -108.67 61.04 106.24
C VAL A 113 -108.82 59.67 105.57
N GLN A 114 -109.93 58.97 105.77
CA GLN A 114 -110.19 57.71 105.09
C GLN A 114 -110.44 57.94 103.59
N THR A 115 -111.29 58.89 103.21
CA THR A 115 -111.50 59.26 101.80
C THR A 115 -110.19 59.70 101.12
N GLN A 116 -109.35 60.49 101.78
CA GLN A 116 -108.04 60.88 101.24
C GLN A 116 -107.06 59.70 101.09
N ARG A 117 -107.16 58.67 101.95
CA ARG A 117 -106.40 57.42 101.78
C ARG A 117 -106.95 56.60 100.63
N ASP A 118 -108.26 56.43 100.54
CA ASP A 118 -108.91 55.71 99.45
C ASP A 118 -108.57 56.37 98.11
N GLU A 119 -108.59 57.71 98.01
CA GLU A 119 -108.14 58.48 96.85
C GLU A 119 -106.65 58.28 96.53
N ALA A 120 -105.78 58.31 97.55
CA ALA A 120 -104.34 58.12 97.38
C ALA A 120 -103.97 56.68 96.95
N ASP A 121 -104.61 55.67 97.53
CA ASP A 121 -104.42 54.25 97.18
C ASP A 121 -104.94 53.97 95.77
N ASN A 122 -106.09 54.52 95.37
CA ASN A 122 -106.58 54.48 93.98
C ASN A 122 -105.57 55.13 93.01
N LEU A 123 -105.04 56.31 93.33
CA LEU A 123 -104.04 57.00 92.50
C LEU A 123 -102.72 56.21 92.40
N ILE A 124 -102.30 55.56 93.49
CA ILE A 124 -101.12 54.70 93.53
C ILE A 124 -101.33 53.46 92.66
N ASP A 125 -102.50 52.82 92.72
CA ASP A 125 -102.80 51.64 91.90
C ASP A 125 -103.05 51.97 90.43
N GLU A 126 -103.61 53.15 90.11
CA GLU A 126 -103.63 53.69 88.74
C GLU A 126 -102.20 53.92 88.22
N ALA A 127 -101.34 54.58 89.00
CA ALA A 127 -99.93 54.82 88.64
C ALA A 127 -99.14 53.51 88.48
N ARG A 128 -99.37 52.50 89.34
CA ARG A 128 -98.83 51.14 89.20
C ARG A 128 -99.35 50.45 87.94
N GLY A 129 -100.64 50.58 87.63
CA GLY A 129 -101.27 50.05 86.42
C GLY A 129 -100.64 50.63 85.15
N HIS A 130 -100.48 51.95 85.10
CA HIS A 130 -99.81 52.65 83.99
C HIS A 130 -98.32 52.30 83.88
N ALA A 131 -97.57 52.22 84.99
CA ALA A 131 -96.18 51.79 84.98
C ALA A 131 -96.02 50.35 84.48
N ALA A 132 -96.87 49.43 84.95
CA ALA A 132 -96.86 48.04 84.50
C ALA A 132 -97.29 47.87 83.03
N ALA A 133 -98.18 48.74 82.52
CA ALA A 133 -98.50 48.80 81.09
C ALA A 133 -97.29 49.28 80.27
N ALA A 134 -96.70 50.42 80.63
CA ALA A 134 -95.53 50.97 79.95
C ALA A 134 -94.35 49.98 79.90
N ILE A 135 -94.08 49.25 81.00
CA ILE A 135 -93.05 48.20 81.03
C ILE A 135 -93.34 47.11 79.98
N ARG A 136 -94.56 46.56 79.94
CA ARG A 136 -94.93 45.54 78.95
C ARG A 136 -94.83 46.07 77.52
N ASP A 137 -95.26 47.31 77.27
CA ASP A 137 -95.20 47.93 75.95
C ASP A 137 -93.75 48.16 75.50
N PHE A 138 -92.85 48.55 76.41
CA PHE A 138 -91.42 48.63 76.14
C PHE A 138 -90.77 47.25 75.93
N GLU A 139 -91.16 46.22 76.67
CA GLU A 139 -90.69 44.83 76.48
C GLU A 139 -91.14 44.27 75.12
N LEU A 140 -92.39 44.52 74.71
CA LEU A 140 -92.92 44.17 73.40
C LEU A 140 -92.21 44.95 72.28
N ALA A 141 -91.98 46.25 72.45
CA ALA A 141 -91.23 47.07 71.48
C ALA A 141 -89.76 46.61 71.36
N LEU A 142 -89.11 46.26 72.47
CA LEU A 142 -87.73 45.80 72.49
C LEU A 142 -87.57 44.40 71.88
N THR A 143 -88.49 43.49 72.14
CA THR A 143 -88.48 42.15 71.53
C THR A 143 -88.81 42.21 70.04
N ALA A 144 -89.80 43.01 69.63
CA ALA A 144 -90.08 43.27 68.21
C ALA A 144 -88.88 43.88 67.47
N ARG A 145 -88.22 44.88 68.09
CA ARG A 145 -87.01 45.49 67.53
C ARG A 145 -85.86 44.49 67.38
N ARG A 146 -85.57 43.69 68.42
CA ARG A 146 -84.53 42.65 68.37
C ARG A 146 -84.81 41.63 67.27
N ALA A 147 -86.06 41.19 67.13
CA ALA A 147 -86.46 40.25 66.08
C ALA A 147 -86.34 40.84 64.67
N GLU A 148 -86.49 42.16 64.50
CA GLU A 148 -86.27 42.83 63.21
C GLU A 148 -84.77 43.04 62.91
N GLU A 149 -83.98 43.43 63.90
CA GLU A 149 -82.52 43.52 63.79
C GLU A 149 -81.90 42.14 63.48
N GLU A 150 -82.40 41.07 64.09
CA GLU A 150 -82.00 39.68 63.80
C GLU A 150 -82.37 39.24 62.37
N LYS A 151 -83.58 39.57 61.87
CA LYS A 151 -83.95 39.32 60.46
C LYS A 151 -83.04 40.04 59.48
N VAL A 152 -82.72 41.31 59.76
CA VAL A 152 -81.86 42.13 58.89
C VAL A 152 -80.43 41.56 58.85
N ASP A 153 -79.88 41.15 59.98
CA ASP A 153 -78.55 40.52 60.03
C ASP A 153 -78.53 39.10 59.47
N ALA A 154 -79.60 38.31 59.65
CA ALA A 154 -79.76 37.02 58.99
C ALA A 154 -79.84 37.18 57.46
N GLY A 155 -80.58 38.19 56.97
CA GLY A 155 -80.65 38.54 55.55
C GLY A 155 -79.30 38.95 54.97
N ARG A 156 -78.55 39.83 55.67
CA ARG A 156 -77.18 40.22 55.29
C ARG A 156 -76.23 39.02 55.23
N ARG A 157 -76.29 38.10 56.21
CA ARG A 157 -75.47 36.88 56.22
C ARG A 157 -75.83 35.97 55.04
N ALA A 158 -77.13 35.71 54.81
CA ALA A 158 -77.59 34.91 53.69
C ALA A 158 -77.20 35.51 52.33
N GLU A 159 -77.22 36.84 52.18
CA GLU A 159 -76.76 37.51 50.96
C GLU A 159 -75.25 37.32 50.75
N VAL A 160 -74.43 37.55 51.79
CA VAL A 160 -72.97 37.34 51.72
C VAL A 160 -72.62 35.87 51.46
N GLU A 161 -73.30 34.92 52.11
CA GLU A 161 -73.14 33.48 51.89
C GLU A 161 -73.53 33.08 50.46
N ALA A 162 -74.61 33.67 49.89
CA ALA A 162 -74.99 33.44 48.50
C ALA A 162 -73.97 34.04 47.50
N GLN A 163 -73.45 35.24 47.76
CA GLN A 163 -72.38 35.84 46.95
C GLN A 163 -71.07 35.03 47.02
N LEU A 164 -70.72 34.51 48.20
CA LEU A 164 -69.58 33.60 48.37
C LEU A 164 -69.81 32.26 47.65
N ALA A 165 -71.00 31.66 47.74
CA ALA A 165 -71.32 30.42 47.03
C ALA A 165 -71.25 30.61 45.50
N ALA A 166 -71.80 31.72 44.98
CA ALA A 166 -71.74 32.04 43.55
C ALA A 166 -70.30 32.27 43.06
N THR A 167 -69.47 33.01 43.82
CA THR A 167 -68.07 33.23 43.44
C THR A 167 -67.23 31.96 43.52
N HIS A 168 -67.43 31.08 44.51
CA HIS A 168 -66.77 29.78 44.55
C HIS A 168 -67.19 28.89 43.37
N ALA A 169 -68.49 28.85 43.01
CA ALA A 169 -68.97 28.09 41.87
C ALA A 169 -68.35 28.57 40.54
N GLU A 170 -68.24 29.90 40.34
CA GLU A 170 -67.58 30.49 39.19
C GLU A 170 -66.07 30.21 39.16
N ILE A 171 -65.38 30.30 40.31
CA ILE A 171 -63.97 29.93 40.44
C ILE A 171 -63.76 28.44 40.09
N HIS A 172 -64.66 27.54 40.50
CA HIS A 172 -64.60 26.13 40.12
C HIS A 172 -64.87 25.91 38.63
N ARG A 173 -65.82 26.64 38.03
CA ARG A 173 -66.09 26.60 36.58
C ARG A 173 -64.85 27.02 35.78
N LEU A 174 -64.27 28.17 36.11
CA LEU A 174 -63.09 28.71 35.44
C LEU A 174 -61.85 27.81 35.58
N HIS A 175 -61.64 27.20 36.76
CA HIS A 175 -60.58 26.19 36.92
C HIS A 175 -60.84 24.91 36.10
N GLY A 176 -62.10 24.49 35.97
CA GLY A 176 -62.48 23.37 35.11
C GLY A 176 -62.19 23.64 33.64
N GLU A 177 -62.59 24.82 33.15
CA GLU A 177 -62.37 25.26 31.76
C GLU A 177 -60.87 25.46 31.46
N ALA A 178 -60.12 26.13 32.35
CA ALA A 178 -58.67 26.24 32.22
C ALA A 178 -57.97 24.87 32.24
N GLY A 179 -58.43 23.94 33.09
CA GLY A 179 -57.95 22.56 33.12
C GLY A 179 -58.22 21.79 31.83
N GLN A 180 -59.39 21.99 31.22
CA GLN A 180 -59.74 21.41 29.91
C GLN A 180 -58.88 21.98 28.78
N ILE A 181 -58.73 23.30 28.70
CA ILE A 181 -57.89 23.98 27.70
C ILE A 181 -56.42 23.54 27.81
N LEU A 182 -55.89 23.42 29.04
CA LEU A 182 -54.54 22.90 29.26
C LEU A 182 -54.43 21.41 28.89
N ALA A 183 -55.50 20.62 29.03
CA ALA A 183 -55.51 19.22 28.63
C ALA A 183 -55.60 19.03 27.11
N THR A 184 -56.36 19.85 26.38
CA THR A 184 -56.40 19.81 24.91
C THR A 184 -55.08 20.32 24.32
N ALA A 185 -54.60 21.49 24.74
CA ALA A 185 -53.35 22.07 24.25
C ALA A 185 -52.13 21.15 24.48
N ARG A 186 -52.10 20.38 25.59
CA ARG A 186 -51.07 19.34 25.82
C ARG A 186 -51.19 18.19 24.82
N ARG A 187 -52.40 17.63 24.63
CA ARG A 187 -52.64 16.54 23.66
C ARG A 187 -52.31 16.95 22.23
N GLU A 188 -52.64 18.19 21.84
CA GLU A 188 -52.30 18.78 20.55
C GLU A 188 -50.78 18.94 20.43
N ALA A 189 -50.09 19.51 21.43
CA ALA A 189 -48.63 19.64 21.42
C ALA A 189 -47.89 18.29 21.35
N ASP A 190 -48.38 17.27 22.06
CA ASP A 190 -47.80 15.92 22.04
C ASP A 190 -48.11 15.18 20.74
N THR A 191 -49.29 15.39 20.14
CA THR A 191 -49.65 14.86 18.81
C THR A 191 -48.77 15.50 17.73
N ASN A 192 -48.67 16.82 17.71
CA ASN A 192 -47.83 17.58 16.77
C ASN A 192 -46.35 17.20 16.91
N ARG A 193 -45.84 17.00 18.13
CA ARG A 193 -44.49 16.48 18.36
C ARG A 193 -44.33 15.08 17.77
N ALA A 194 -45.27 14.17 18.05
CA ALA A 194 -45.22 12.81 17.53
C ALA A 194 -45.36 12.74 16.00
N GLU A 195 -46.00 13.73 15.35
CA GLU A 195 -46.03 13.89 13.90
C GLU A 195 -44.69 14.37 13.35
N VAL A 196 -44.13 15.45 13.91
CA VAL A 196 -42.80 15.96 13.53
C VAL A 196 -41.71 14.91 13.73
N ASP A 197 -41.73 14.14 14.82
CA ASP A 197 -40.77 13.07 15.07
C ASP A 197 -40.90 11.93 14.05
N ARG A 198 -42.13 11.60 13.61
CA ARG A 198 -42.38 10.61 12.55
C ARG A 198 -41.91 11.11 11.18
N ASP A 199 -42.18 12.36 10.85
CA ASP A 199 -41.77 12.95 9.57
C ASP A 199 -40.26 13.10 9.49
N LEU A 200 -39.59 13.54 10.55
CA LEU A 200 -38.13 13.58 10.65
C LEU A 200 -37.50 12.18 10.55
N ALA A 201 -38.11 11.16 11.16
CA ALA A 201 -37.65 9.78 11.00
C ALA A 201 -37.85 9.26 9.57
N GLY A 202 -38.98 9.57 8.93
CA GLY A 202 -39.27 9.23 7.54
C GLY A 202 -38.30 9.89 6.55
N GLN A 203 -38.03 11.19 6.72
CA GLN A 203 -37.08 11.95 5.90
C GLN A 203 -35.64 11.43 6.06
N ARG A 204 -35.21 11.10 7.28
CA ARG A 204 -33.90 10.47 7.53
C ARG A 204 -33.80 9.10 6.83
N ALA A 205 -34.80 8.23 7.01
CA ALA A 205 -34.82 6.92 6.37
C ALA A 205 -34.90 6.99 4.83
N ALA A 206 -35.50 8.04 4.26
CA ALA A 206 -35.47 8.30 2.82
C ALA A 206 -34.05 8.72 2.36
N ALA A 207 -33.47 9.73 3.00
CA ALA A 207 -32.12 10.22 2.68
C ALA A 207 -31.03 9.15 2.86
N GLU A 208 -31.14 8.29 3.88
CA GLU A 208 -30.24 7.15 4.08
C GLU A 208 -30.33 6.13 2.92
N ARG A 209 -31.53 5.86 2.41
CA ARG A 209 -31.75 4.98 1.25
C ARG A 209 -31.22 5.60 -0.05
N GLU A 210 -31.44 6.89 -0.27
CA GLU A 210 -30.92 7.62 -1.43
C GLU A 210 -29.38 7.63 -1.42
N VAL A 211 -28.76 7.93 -0.29
CA VAL A 211 -27.30 7.90 -0.13
C VAL A 211 -26.75 6.48 -0.29
N ALA A 212 -27.45 5.44 0.19
CA ALA A 212 -27.06 4.05 -0.02
C ALA A 212 -27.17 3.63 -1.50
N ALA A 213 -28.25 4.00 -2.19
CA ALA A 213 -28.45 3.72 -3.61
C ALA A 213 -27.42 4.43 -4.50
N LEU A 214 -27.15 5.72 -4.23
CA LEU A 214 -26.11 6.48 -4.93
C LEU A 214 -24.72 5.87 -4.70
N ARG A 215 -24.38 5.44 -3.48
CA ARG A 215 -23.12 4.75 -3.20
C ARG A 215 -23.00 3.45 -4.00
N ALA A 216 -24.01 2.58 -3.94
CA ALA A 216 -24.03 1.32 -4.69
C ALA A 216 -23.90 1.52 -6.21
N GLU A 217 -24.55 2.55 -6.76
CA GLU A 217 -24.42 2.91 -8.18
C GLU A 217 -23.02 3.45 -8.51
N THR A 218 -22.40 4.28 -7.65
CA THR A 218 -21.00 4.71 -7.87
C THR A 218 -20.01 3.56 -7.75
N GLU A 219 -20.24 2.57 -6.87
CA GLU A 219 -19.42 1.36 -6.76
C GLU A 219 -19.57 0.46 -7.99
N ARG A 220 -20.80 0.29 -8.50
CA ARG A 220 -21.08 -0.41 -9.75
C ARG A 220 -20.39 0.27 -10.94
N LEU A 221 -20.56 1.58 -11.11
CA LEU A 221 -19.97 2.33 -12.23
C LEU A 221 -18.44 2.36 -12.17
N THR A 222 -17.84 2.47 -10.98
CA THR A 222 -16.36 2.46 -10.85
C THR A 222 -15.77 1.07 -11.05
N THR A 223 -16.46 -0.01 -10.64
CA THR A 223 -16.03 -1.39 -10.94
C THR A 223 -16.21 -1.74 -12.42
N GLU A 224 -17.29 -1.29 -13.07
CA GLU A 224 -17.49 -1.43 -14.52
C GLU A 224 -16.42 -0.66 -15.32
N GLN A 225 -16.15 0.61 -14.98
CA GLN A 225 -15.08 1.38 -15.62
C GLN A 225 -13.71 0.74 -15.40
N ARG A 226 -13.43 0.25 -14.18
CA ARG A 226 -12.16 -0.42 -13.87
C ARG A 226 -11.97 -1.70 -14.68
N THR A 227 -12.98 -2.57 -14.73
CA THR A 227 -12.90 -3.83 -15.50
C THR A 227 -12.82 -3.59 -17.00
N ALA A 228 -13.44 -2.51 -17.51
CA ALA A 228 -13.26 -2.08 -18.90
C ALA A 228 -11.82 -1.67 -19.21
N VAL A 229 -11.19 -0.86 -18.35
CA VAL A 229 -9.78 -0.43 -18.51
C VAL A 229 -8.80 -1.59 -18.32
N GLU A 230 -9.04 -2.47 -17.35
CA GLU A 230 -8.24 -3.70 -17.15
C GLU A 230 -8.35 -4.63 -18.38
N ARG A 231 -9.53 -4.72 -19.02
CA ARG A 231 -9.70 -5.43 -20.29
C ARG A 231 -8.98 -4.75 -21.45
N GLU A 232 -9.20 -3.46 -21.68
CA GLU A 232 -8.60 -2.73 -22.81
C GLU A 232 -7.07 -2.78 -22.75
N THR A 233 -6.49 -2.55 -21.57
CA THR A 233 -5.04 -2.62 -21.39
C THR A 233 -4.47 -4.04 -21.56
N ALA A 234 -5.25 -5.09 -21.26
CA ALA A 234 -4.87 -6.46 -21.60
C ALA A 234 -4.95 -6.75 -23.11
N GLU A 235 -5.98 -6.27 -23.80
CA GLU A 235 -6.13 -6.41 -25.26
C GLU A 235 -5.04 -5.64 -26.02
N GLN A 236 -4.70 -4.42 -25.59
CA GLN A 236 -3.58 -3.63 -26.12
C GLN A 236 -2.23 -4.34 -25.93
N ARG A 237 -1.96 -4.90 -24.73
CA ARG A 237 -0.74 -5.69 -24.47
C ARG A 237 -0.67 -6.92 -25.38
N ALA A 238 -1.75 -7.70 -25.47
CA ALA A 238 -1.81 -8.88 -26.34
C ALA A 238 -1.72 -8.54 -27.84
N ALA A 239 -2.07 -7.31 -28.26
CA ALA A 239 -1.81 -6.82 -29.61
C ALA A 239 -0.32 -6.50 -29.83
N LEU A 240 0.32 -5.77 -28.92
CA LEU A 240 1.75 -5.44 -28.98
C LEU A 240 2.65 -6.68 -28.89
N GLU A 241 2.30 -7.66 -28.06
CA GLU A 241 3.01 -8.93 -27.95
C GLU A 241 2.95 -9.75 -29.26
N ARG A 242 1.78 -9.80 -29.92
CA ARG A 242 1.62 -10.43 -31.24
C ARG A 242 2.43 -9.70 -32.31
N GLN A 243 2.30 -8.38 -32.42
CA GLN A 243 3.07 -7.56 -33.37
C GLN A 243 4.59 -7.76 -33.16
N GLY A 244 5.04 -7.77 -31.91
CA GLY A 244 6.44 -8.02 -31.57
C GLY A 244 6.90 -9.46 -31.85
N ALA A 245 6.01 -10.45 -31.81
CA ALA A 245 6.30 -11.83 -32.22
C ALA A 245 6.36 -11.96 -33.75
N GLU A 246 5.41 -11.37 -34.47
CA GLU A 246 5.35 -11.30 -35.93
C GLU A 246 6.60 -10.62 -36.52
N GLN A 247 7.02 -9.48 -35.96
CA GLN A 247 8.25 -8.79 -36.34
C GLN A 247 9.50 -9.66 -36.11
N ARG A 248 9.59 -10.39 -35.00
CA ARG A 248 10.71 -11.32 -34.73
C ARG A 248 10.71 -12.50 -35.70
N ALA A 249 9.54 -13.07 -36.01
CA ALA A 249 9.42 -14.14 -36.99
C ALA A 249 9.82 -13.69 -38.40
N ALA A 250 9.38 -12.50 -38.83
CA ALA A 250 9.74 -11.92 -40.13
C ALA A 250 11.25 -11.59 -40.23
N LEU A 251 11.87 -11.09 -39.16
CA LEU A 251 13.31 -10.84 -39.11
C LEU A 251 14.12 -12.15 -39.18
N GLU A 252 13.73 -13.17 -38.42
CA GLU A 252 14.41 -14.47 -38.46
C GLU A 252 14.22 -15.17 -39.81
N GLN A 253 13.02 -15.10 -40.41
CA GLN A 253 12.77 -15.60 -41.78
C GLN A 253 13.63 -14.88 -42.82
N SER A 254 13.72 -13.55 -42.75
CA SER A 254 14.56 -12.73 -43.63
C SER A 254 16.04 -13.11 -43.48
N LYS A 255 16.51 -13.30 -42.24
CA LYS A 255 17.85 -13.78 -41.91
C LYS A 255 18.12 -15.18 -42.48
N THR A 256 17.23 -16.16 -42.28
CA THR A 256 17.43 -17.51 -42.83
C THR A 256 17.38 -17.54 -44.36
N THR A 257 16.53 -16.72 -44.98
CA THR A 257 16.46 -16.58 -46.44
C THR A 257 17.75 -15.93 -46.99
N GLY A 258 18.25 -14.89 -46.32
CA GLY A 258 19.51 -14.23 -46.67
C GLY A 258 20.73 -15.15 -46.51
N GLN A 259 20.78 -15.95 -45.45
CA GLN A 259 21.82 -16.97 -45.25
C GLN A 259 21.78 -18.02 -46.37
N ALA A 260 20.61 -18.58 -46.69
CA ALA A 260 20.46 -19.55 -47.78
C ALA A 260 20.86 -18.97 -49.15
N ALA A 261 20.57 -17.69 -49.41
CA ALA A 261 21.00 -17.02 -50.65
C ALA A 261 22.54 -16.83 -50.72
N ILE A 262 23.19 -16.49 -49.60
CA ILE A 262 24.65 -16.38 -49.52
C ILE A 262 25.31 -17.76 -49.67
N ASP A 263 24.79 -18.78 -49.01
CA ASP A 263 25.30 -20.15 -49.11
C ASP A 263 25.15 -20.69 -50.56
N GLN A 264 24.04 -20.34 -51.24
CA GLN A 264 23.87 -20.63 -52.67
C GLN A 264 24.87 -19.88 -53.54
N GLU A 265 25.05 -18.56 -53.39
CA GLU A 265 26.04 -17.82 -54.19
C GLU A 265 27.45 -18.38 -53.98
N LEU A 266 27.82 -18.73 -52.74
CA LEU A 266 29.11 -19.35 -52.43
C LEU A 266 29.25 -20.75 -53.06
N ALA A 267 28.18 -21.55 -53.13
CA ALA A 267 28.18 -22.83 -53.81
C ALA A 267 28.33 -22.67 -55.34
N ASP A 268 27.57 -21.76 -55.96
CA ASP A 268 27.65 -21.45 -57.38
C ASP A 268 29.04 -20.88 -57.75
N ARG A 269 29.63 -20.03 -56.90
CA ARG A 269 30.99 -19.50 -57.09
C ARG A 269 32.04 -20.61 -57.04
N ARG A 270 31.92 -21.56 -56.10
CA ARG A 270 32.82 -22.73 -56.00
C ARG A 270 32.67 -23.62 -57.22
N ALA A 271 31.45 -23.96 -57.62
CA ALA A 271 31.19 -24.78 -58.79
C ALA A 271 31.72 -24.13 -60.09
N ASN A 272 31.68 -22.81 -60.20
CA ASN A 272 32.29 -22.08 -61.31
C ASN A 272 33.81 -22.12 -61.28
N LEU A 273 34.44 -21.85 -60.13
CA LEU A 273 35.89 -21.92 -59.96
C LEU A 273 36.43 -23.33 -60.21
N GLU A 274 35.74 -24.37 -59.75
CA GLU A 274 36.09 -25.77 -60.08
C GLU A 274 36.01 -26.03 -61.59
N ARG A 275 35.04 -25.43 -62.31
CA ARG A 275 34.93 -25.55 -63.77
C ARG A 275 36.11 -24.87 -64.46
N GLU A 276 36.43 -23.63 -64.09
CA GLU A 276 37.61 -22.90 -64.60
C GLU A 276 38.92 -23.66 -64.33
N ILE A 277 39.05 -24.30 -63.17
CA ILE A 277 40.21 -25.14 -62.82
C ILE A 277 40.28 -26.37 -63.73
N ARG A 278 39.16 -27.10 -63.91
CA ARG A 278 39.09 -28.26 -64.82
C ARG A 278 39.38 -27.87 -66.27
N GLU A 279 38.81 -26.77 -66.75
CA GLU A 279 39.04 -26.23 -68.09
C GLU A 279 40.51 -25.86 -68.30
N ARG A 280 41.17 -25.22 -67.31
CA ARG A 280 42.62 -24.94 -67.35
C ARG A 280 43.46 -26.22 -67.27
N GLN A 281 43.06 -27.23 -66.49
CA GLN A 281 43.74 -28.52 -66.40
C GLN A 281 43.68 -29.26 -67.74
N THR A 282 42.49 -29.46 -68.31
CA THR A 282 42.31 -30.11 -69.60
C THR A 282 43.00 -29.34 -70.74
N SER A 283 42.98 -28.00 -70.71
CA SER A 283 43.74 -27.18 -71.66
C SER A 283 45.26 -27.39 -71.51
N ALA A 284 45.80 -27.40 -70.28
CA ALA A 284 47.21 -27.67 -70.03
C ALA A 284 47.63 -29.11 -70.40
N GLU A 285 46.75 -30.09 -70.22
CA GLU A 285 46.94 -31.48 -70.67
C GLU A 285 46.95 -31.58 -72.21
N GLN A 286 46.08 -30.83 -72.90
CA GLN A 286 46.05 -30.75 -74.37
C GLN A 286 47.30 -30.04 -74.92
N ASP A 287 47.74 -28.94 -74.29
CA ASP A 287 49.00 -28.27 -74.59
C ASP A 287 50.20 -29.19 -74.37
N TYR A 288 50.26 -29.92 -73.25
CA TYR A 288 51.33 -30.83 -72.91
C TYR A 288 51.41 -32.02 -73.88
N THR A 289 50.28 -32.67 -74.15
CA THR A 289 50.22 -33.80 -75.11
C THR A 289 50.53 -33.36 -76.54
N THR A 290 50.10 -32.16 -76.93
CA THR A 290 50.49 -31.56 -78.22
C THR A 290 52.00 -31.32 -78.29
N ARG A 291 52.60 -30.74 -77.24
CA ARG A 291 54.05 -30.50 -77.16
C ARG A 291 54.87 -31.79 -77.12
N SER A 292 54.39 -32.84 -76.43
CA SER A 292 55.01 -34.17 -76.46
C SER A 292 54.95 -34.74 -77.88
N ALA A 293 53.79 -34.71 -78.53
CA ALA A 293 53.63 -35.20 -79.89
C ALA A 293 54.46 -34.42 -80.93
N THR A 294 54.72 -33.11 -80.74
CA THR A 294 55.68 -32.37 -81.60
C THR A 294 57.13 -32.75 -81.29
N ALA A 295 57.52 -32.82 -80.02
CA ALA A 295 58.88 -33.22 -79.63
C ALA A 295 59.21 -34.67 -80.04
N GLU A 296 58.25 -35.59 -79.98
CA GLU A 296 58.37 -36.96 -80.47
C GLU A 296 58.57 -37.00 -81.99
N ARG A 297 57.83 -36.18 -82.75
CA ARG A 297 58.01 -36.05 -84.21
C ARG A 297 59.38 -35.47 -84.55
N GLU A 298 59.83 -34.43 -83.84
CA GLU A 298 61.16 -33.84 -84.00
C GLU A 298 62.26 -34.86 -83.67
N LEU A 299 62.15 -35.58 -82.55
CA LEU A 299 63.08 -36.66 -82.18
C LEU A 299 63.09 -37.81 -83.20
N THR A 300 61.94 -38.16 -83.79
CA THR A 300 61.86 -39.13 -84.88
C THR A 300 62.53 -38.60 -86.14
N GLN A 301 62.30 -37.33 -86.53
CA GLN A 301 62.97 -36.70 -87.67
C GLN A 301 64.49 -36.65 -87.48
N TRP A 302 64.96 -36.28 -86.28
CA TRP A 302 66.39 -36.32 -85.92
C TRP A 302 66.96 -37.74 -86.00
N ARG A 303 66.26 -38.74 -85.45
CA ARG A 303 66.68 -40.15 -85.57
C ARG A 303 66.78 -40.62 -87.02
N THR A 304 65.75 -40.41 -87.82
CA THR A 304 65.75 -40.79 -89.23
C THR A 304 66.80 -40.01 -90.04
N GLY A 305 67.06 -38.74 -89.71
CA GLY A 305 68.15 -37.95 -90.29
C GLY A 305 69.53 -38.50 -89.96
N VAL A 306 69.77 -38.89 -88.70
CA VAL A 306 71.02 -39.54 -88.26
C VAL A 306 71.16 -40.94 -88.86
N GLU A 307 70.08 -41.72 -88.95
CA GLU A 307 70.08 -43.02 -89.64
C GLU A 307 70.41 -42.86 -91.13
N GLN A 308 69.91 -41.81 -91.78
CA GLN A 308 70.26 -41.46 -93.16
C GLN A 308 71.74 -41.03 -93.30
N GLN A 309 72.28 -40.28 -92.34
CA GLN A 309 73.70 -39.93 -92.30
C GLN A 309 74.58 -41.18 -92.11
N VAL A 310 74.31 -42.00 -91.10
CA VAL A 310 75.07 -43.23 -90.83
C VAL A 310 74.95 -44.24 -91.98
N THR A 311 73.82 -44.32 -92.67
CA THR A 311 73.70 -45.18 -93.87
C THR A 311 74.42 -44.59 -95.09
N ALA A 312 74.45 -43.27 -95.27
CA ALA A 312 75.27 -42.62 -96.30
C ALA A 312 76.78 -42.82 -96.03
N GLU A 313 77.25 -42.55 -94.80
CA GLU A 313 78.63 -42.79 -94.37
C GLU A 313 79.02 -44.26 -94.54
N ARG A 314 78.12 -45.21 -94.24
CA ARG A 314 78.36 -46.64 -94.50
C ARG A 314 78.48 -46.96 -95.99
N VAL A 315 77.63 -46.39 -96.85
CA VAL A 315 77.73 -46.59 -98.31
C VAL A 315 79.01 -45.97 -98.87
N GLU A 316 79.48 -44.84 -98.33
CA GLU A 316 80.76 -44.25 -98.69
C GLU A 316 81.95 -45.06 -98.19
N ALA A 317 81.90 -45.58 -96.96
CA ALA A 317 82.91 -46.50 -96.42
C ALA A 317 82.96 -47.84 -97.19
N GLU A 318 81.80 -48.38 -97.59
CA GLU A 318 81.71 -49.60 -98.41
C GLU A 318 82.27 -49.35 -99.83
N ARG A 319 82.01 -48.20 -100.45
CA ARG A 319 82.67 -47.77 -101.70
C ARG A 319 84.18 -47.63 -101.56
N TYR A 320 84.64 -47.00 -100.48
CA TYR A 320 86.07 -46.82 -100.20
C TYR A 320 86.78 -48.16 -99.98
N ALA A 321 86.13 -49.10 -99.28
CA ALA A 321 86.65 -50.45 -99.06
C ALA A 321 86.69 -51.30 -100.35
N VAL A 322 85.75 -51.12 -101.28
CA VAL A 322 85.78 -51.76 -102.61
C VAL A 322 86.92 -51.19 -103.46
N GLU A 323 87.11 -49.88 -103.48
CA GLU A 323 88.20 -49.24 -104.23
C GLU A 323 89.58 -49.63 -103.67
N LEU A 324 89.73 -49.71 -102.34
CA LEU A 324 90.95 -50.18 -101.69
C LEU A 324 91.26 -51.65 -102.02
N ARG A 325 90.23 -52.51 -102.17
CA ARG A 325 90.40 -53.90 -102.65
C ARG A 325 90.85 -53.96 -104.10
N ARG A 326 90.25 -53.16 -105.00
CA ARG A 326 90.64 -53.08 -106.41
C ARG A 326 92.14 -52.75 -106.54
N GLN A 327 92.59 -51.74 -105.78
CA GLN A 327 94.02 -51.36 -105.75
C GLN A 327 94.91 -52.49 -105.22
N ALA A 328 94.50 -53.18 -104.15
CA ALA A 328 95.26 -54.31 -103.59
C ALA A 328 95.35 -55.51 -104.55
N GLU A 329 94.28 -55.82 -105.28
CA GLU A 329 94.24 -56.89 -106.30
C GLU A 329 95.12 -56.53 -107.51
N GLU A 330 95.14 -55.28 -107.95
CA GLU A 330 96.03 -54.78 -109.01
C GLU A 330 97.51 -54.86 -108.61
N HIS A 331 97.85 -54.55 -107.35
CA HIS A 331 99.20 -54.74 -106.81
C HIS A 331 99.60 -56.21 -106.71
N ALA A 332 98.69 -57.10 -106.27
CA ALA A 332 98.95 -58.54 -106.22
C ALA A 332 99.21 -59.13 -107.62
N ALA A 333 98.42 -58.71 -108.62
CA ALA A 333 98.58 -59.10 -110.01
C ALA A 333 99.84 -58.50 -110.67
N ALA A 334 100.46 -57.46 -110.10
CA ALA A 334 101.78 -57.00 -110.53
C ALA A 334 102.90 -57.92 -110.01
N ILE A 335 102.85 -58.30 -108.73
CA ILE A 335 103.87 -59.14 -108.07
C ILE A 335 103.96 -60.52 -108.72
N GLY A 336 102.83 -61.18 -108.99
CA GLY A 336 102.84 -62.54 -109.58
C GLY A 336 103.60 -62.62 -110.91
N ARG A 337 103.41 -61.63 -111.80
CA ARG A 337 104.09 -61.57 -113.10
C ARG A 337 105.62 -61.48 -112.97
N GLN A 338 106.13 -60.77 -111.97
CA GLN A 338 107.58 -60.69 -111.73
C GLN A 338 108.16 -62.02 -111.23
N GLN A 339 107.37 -62.85 -110.52
CA GLN A 339 107.82 -64.16 -110.05
C GLN A 339 107.84 -65.21 -111.19
N ASP A 340 106.88 -65.13 -112.12
CA ASP A 340 106.87 -65.98 -113.32
C ASP A 340 108.09 -65.67 -114.25
N GLU A 341 108.46 -64.39 -114.39
CA GLU A 341 109.62 -63.97 -115.20
C GLU A 341 110.98 -64.42 -114.60
N GLU A 342 111.16 -64.30 -113.28
CA GLU A 342 112.41 -64.71 -112.61
C GLU A 342 112.57 -66.24 -112.52
N THR A 343 111.48 -66.99 -112.36
CA THR A 343 111.54 -68.47 -112.35
C THR A 343 111.92 -69.05 -113.72
N ALA A 344 111.53 -68.40 -114.82
CA ALA A 344 111.96 -68.78 -116.17
C ALA A 344 113.48 -68.63 -116.35
N ARG A 345 114.07 -67.50 -115.92
CA ARG A 345 115.52 -67.22 -115.99
C ARG A 345 116.36 -68.25 -115.23
N LEU A 346 115.91 -68.65 -114.05
CA LEU A 346 116.63 -69.62 -113.21
C LEU A 346 116.67 -71.03 -113.82
N ALA A 347 115.66 -71.41 -114.62
CA ALA A 347 115.64 -72.70 -115.31
C ALA A 347 116.65 -72.78 -116.47
N GLU A 348 116.87 -71.66 -117.17
CA GLU A 348 117.79 -71.57 -118.31
C GLU A 348 119.26 -71.72 -117.85
N ILE A 349 119.65 -70.99 -116.79
CA ILE A 349 120.98 -71.04 -116.15
C ILE A 349 121.32 -72.45 -115.61
N GLN A 350 120.30 -73.21 -115.19
CA GLN A 350 120.48 -74.59 -114.69
C GLN A 350 120.78 -75.60 -115.81
N GLN A 351 120.37 -75.36 -117.06
CA GLN A 351 120.69 -76.27 -118.16
C GLN A 351 122.13 -76.10 -118.65
N GLU A 352 122.65 -74.87 -118.72
CA GLU A 352 124.03 -74.61 -119.16
C GLU A 352 125.07 -75.21 -118.20
N THR A 353 124.81 -75.13 -116.89
CA THR A 353 125.72 -75.64 -115.85
C THR A 353 125.77 -77.17 -115.75
N GLU A 354 124.68 -77.87 -116.09
CA GLU A 354 124.65 -79.34 -116.24
C GLU A 354 125.47 -79.83 -117.44
N LEU A 355 125.50 -79.06 -118.53
CA LEU A 355 126.19 -79.42 -119.77
C LEU A 355 127.72 -79.30 -119.60
N ALA A 356 128.17 -78.20 -118.99
CA ALA A 356 129.59 -77.99 -118.68
C ALA A 356 130.19 -79.06 -117.75
N ARG A 357 129.40 -79.60 -116.79
CA ARG A 357 129.86 -80.65 -115.86
C ARG A 357 130.17 -81.98 -116.54
N LYS A 358 129.43 -82.35 -117.59
CA LYS A 358 129.62 -83.65 -118.28
C LYS A 358 130.92 -83.68 -119.07
N GLN A 359 131.26 -82.58 -119.74
CA GLN A 359 132.52 -82.43 -120.49
C GLN A 359 133.76 -82.52 -119.58
N LEU A 360 133.67 -82.05 -118.34
CA LEU A 360 134.77 -82.14 -117.37
C LEU A 360 135.07 -83.58 -116.92
N ALA A 361 134.03 -84.43 -116.86
CA ALA A 361 134.15 -85.81 -116.37
C ALA A 361 134.79 -86.76 -117.39
N GLU A 362 134.55 -86.58 -118.70
CA GLU A 362 135.16 -87.42 -119.74
C GLU A 362 136.69 -87.22 -119.80
N VAL A 363 137.17 -85.98 -119.70
CA VAL A 363 138.61 -85.66 -119.68
C VAL A 363 139.34 -86.28 -118.47
N GLN A 364 138.64 -86.49 -117.35
CA GLN A 364 139.19 -87.15 -116.17
C GLN A 364 139.23 -88.68 -116.29
N ALA A 365 138.44 -89.28 -117.18
CA ALA A 365 138.34 -90.73 -117.33
C ALA A 365 139.48 -91.33 -118.18
N GLU A 366 139.82 -90.69 -119.31
CA GLU A 366 140.85 -91.23 -120.23
C GLU A 366 142.27 -91.18 -119.64
N LEU A 367 142.59 -90.13 -118.87
CA LEU A 367 143.92 -89.96 -118.28
C LEU A 367 144.24 -91.03 -117.22
N ALA A 368 143.24 -91.46 -116.45
CA ALA A 368 143.39 -92.42 -115.36
C ALA A 368 143.72 -93.84 -115.84
N ALA A 369 143.25 -94.24 -117.03
CA ALA A 369 143.40 -95.60 -117.55
C ALA A 369 144.81 -95.92 -118.09
N ALA A 370 145.61 -94.90 -118.42
CA ALA A 370 146.83 -95.07 -119.22
C ALA A 370 148.14 -95.19 -118.42
N GLN A 371 148.18 -94.81 -117.14
CA GLN A 371 149.43 -94.63 -116.40
C GLN A 371 149.59 -95.49 -115.13
N GLN A 372 148.57 -96.24 -114.71
CA GLN A 372 148.66 -97.12 -113.54
C GLN A 372 149.43 -98.44 -113.78
N SER A 373 150.03 -98.62 -114.97
CA SER A 373 150.70 -99.86 -115.39
C SER A 373 152.23 -99.80 -115.42
N LEU A 374 152.87 -98.73 -114.91
CA LEU A 374 154.34 -98.62 -114.91
C LEU A 374 154.95 -98.12 -113.59
N ALA A 375 154.49 -98.67 -112.47
CA ALA A 375 155.36 -98.75 -111.30
C ALA A 375 156.50 -99.76 -111.58
N GLU A 376 157.76 -99.31 -111.57
CA GLU A 376 158.96 -100.06 -111.11
C GLU A 376 160.30 -99.35 -111.39
N GLN A 377 160.34 -98.23 -112.13
CA GLN A 377 161.57 -97.45 -112.33
C GLN A 377 161.44 -95.97 -111.89
N GLN A 378 162.56 -95.43 -111.39
CA GLN A 378 162.72 -94.22 -110.58
C GLN A 378 162.46 -92.90 -111.34
N PRO A 379 162.38 -91.72 -110.66
CA PRO A 379 162.02 -91.43 -109.26
C PRO A 379 160.77 -90.51 -109.16
N ALA A 380 160.08 -90.46 -108.01
CA ALA A 380 158.78 -89.77 -107.88
C ALA A 380 158.74 -88.60 -106.87
N GLU A 381 157.98 -87.56 -107.24
CA GLU A 381 157.58 -86.40 -106.43
C GLU A 381 156.14 -86.57 -105.89
N GLU A 382 155.45 -85.45 -105.64
CA GLU A 382 154.02 -85.25 -105.35
C GLU A 382 153.49 -85.43 -103.91
N GLN A 383 152.22 -85.06 -103.74
CA GLN A 383 151.63 -84.41 -102.56
C GLN A 383 150.72 -85.34 -101.74
N PRO A 384 150.45 -84.96 -100.48
CA PRO A 384 149.06 -84.85 -100.00
C PRO A 384 148.69 -83.36 -99.80
N ALA A 385 147.49 -82.84 -100.13
CA ALA A 385 146.11 -83.34 -100.08
C ALA A 385 145.37 -83.10 -98.74
N GLU A 386 144.05 -82.97 -98.87
CA GLU A 386 143.01 -82.77 -97.83
C GLU A 386 142.96 -81.41 -97.07
N ALA A 387 141.80 -80.94 -96.58
CA ALA A 387 140.43 -80.89 -97.17
C ALA A 387 139.47 -80.10 -96.22
N GLN A 388 138.69 -79.17 -96.78
CA GLN A 388 137.48 -78.56 -96.17
C GLN A 388 137.68 -77.73 -94.87
N PRO A 389 136.68 -76.93 -94.40
CA PRO A 389 135.41 -76.53 -95.01
C PRO A 389 135.21 -74.99 -95.14
N ALA A 390 134.05 -74.60 -95.70
CA ALA A 390 133.29 -73.35 -95.49
C ALA A 390 133.75 -72.00 -96.09
N GLU A 391 133.03 -71.63 -97.17
CA GLU A 391 132.36 -70.33 -97.40
C GLU A 391 133.17 -69.03 -97.66
N ALA A 392 133.24 -68.68 -98.95
CA ALA A 392 133.49 -67.34 -99.50
C ALA A 392 132.19 -66.79 -100.12
N GLN A 393 131.78 -65.53 -99.89
CA GLN A 393 132.02 -64.33 -100.72
C GLN A 393 131.60 -64.46 -102.20
N PRO A 394 130.81 -63.48 -102.71
CA PRO A 394 131.37 -62.28 -103.35
C PRO A 394 130.85 -60.97 -102.71
N ALA A 395 131.39 -59.76 -102.90
CA ALA A 395 132.21 -59.13 -103.95
C ALA A 395 131.44 -58.54 -105.17
N GLU A 396 131.13 -57.23 -105.09
CA GLU A 396 131.24 -56.19 -106.14
C GLU A 396 130.49 -56.35 -107.50
N ALA A 397 129.93 -55.30 -108.13
CA ALA A 397 129.69 -53.90 -107.75
C ALA A 397 128.61 -53.22 -108.66
N GLN A 398 128.18 -52.02 -108.24
CA GLN A 398 127.60 -50.81 -108.92
C GLN A 398 127.39 -50.80 -110.47
N PRO A 399 126.45 -49.97 -111.03
CA PRO A 399 126.07 -48.60 -110.56
C PRO A 399 124.59 -48.14 -110.72
N GLU A 400 124.31 -46.87 -110.34
CA GLU A 400 123.35 -45.87 -110.88
C GLU A 400 121.86 -46.21 -111.20
N ALA A 401 120.84 -45.32 -111.08
CA ALA A 401 120.56 -44.03 -110.39
C ALA A 401 119.05 -43.67 -110.66
N ASP A 402 118.33 -42.64 -110.15
CA ASP A 402 118.50 -41.58 -109.12
C ASP A 402 117.09 -41.08 -108.66
N SER A 403 116.93 -40.65 -107.40
CA SER A 403 115.91 -39.68 -106.91
C SER A 403 114.40 -39.98 -107.11
N PRO A 404 113.43 -39.12 -106.66
CA PRO A 404 113.46 -38.06 -105.63
C PRO A 404 112.31 -38.07 -104.56
N ASN A 405 112.64 -37.64 -103.33
CA ASN A 405 111.98 -36.55 -102.54
C ASN A 405 110.45 -36.54 -102.18
N GLY A 406 110.13 -36.40 -100.88
CA GLY A 406 108.86 -35.86 -100.33
C GLY A 406 108.70 -36.14 -98.82
N LYS A 407 108.68 -35.20 -97.84
CA LYS A 407 107.83 -34.00 -97.55
C LYS A 407 106.43 -34.32 -96.98
N SER A 408 105.80 -33.54 -96.08
CA SER A 408 106.23 -32.53 -95.06
C SER A 408 105.00 -31.93 -94.33
N ASN A 409 105.12 -31.51 -93.05
CA ASN A 409 104.18 -30.64 -92.29
C ASN A 409 102.75 -31.21 -92.01
N GLY A 410 101.93 -30.66 -91.10
CA GLY A 410 102.19 -29.70 -90.01
C GLY A 410 101.02 -28.73 -89.67
N ALA A 411 100.67 -28.60 -88.38
CA ALA A 411 99.67 -27.68 -87.78
C ALA A 411 98.17 -27.96 -88.15
N ALA A 412 97.13 -27.47 -87.44
CA ALA A 412 97.05 -26.47 -86.36
C ALA A 412 95.79 -26.60 -85.45
N LEU A 413 95.91 -26.08 -84.21
CA LEU A 413 94.91 -25.34 -83.39
C LEU A 413 93.51 -25.90 -82.99
N SER A 414 93.24 -25.74 -81.68
CA SER A 414 91.95 -25.37 -81.04
C SER A 414 90.79 -26.39 -80.94
N ALA A 415 89.84 -26.27 -80.00
CA ALA A 415 89.83 -25.67 -78.65
C ALA A 415 88.49 -25.95 -77.93
N THR A 416 88.47 -26.06 -76.59
CA THR A 416 87.29 -25.95 -75.66
C THR A 416 86.12 -26.94 -75.85
N VAL A 417 85.28 -27.28 -74.86
CA VAL A 417 85.29 -27.22 -73.37
C VAL A 417 84.28 -28.28 -72.88
N ASP A 418 84.49 -28.91 -71.73
CA ASP A 418 83.48 -29.79 -71.10
C ASP A 418 83.54 -29.81 -69.56
N ALA A 419 82.43 -30.24 -68.96
CA ALA A 419 82.22 -30.84 -67.64
C ALA A 419 82.48 -30.06 -66.33
N GLY A 420 81.37 -29.70 -65.67
CA GLY A 420 81.15 -29.91 -64.22
C GLY A 420 81.60 -28.81 -63.23
N GLU A 421 81.14 -28.81 -61.97
CA GLU A 421 79.97 -29.48 -61.37
C GLU A 421 79.65 -28.87 -59.96
N ARG A 422 78.42 -29.08 -59.46
CA ARG A 422 78.01 -29.15 -58.02
C ARG A 422 77.94 -27.91 -57.09
N LYS A 423 76.77 -27.83 -56.40
CA LYS A 423 76.52 -27.48 -54.97
C LYS A 423 76.69 -26.00 -54.55
N SER A 424 75.86 -25.40 -53.67
CA SER A 424 74.77 -25.88 -52.79
C SER A 424 74.03 -24.72 -52.05
N ARG A 425 73.07 -25.06 -51.16
CA ARG A 425 72.55 -24.30 -49.97
C ARG A 425 71.43 -23.23 -50.11
N THR A 426 70.21 -23.65 -49.73
CA THR A 426 69.38 -23.22 -48.56
C THR A 426 69.20 -21.74 -48.13
N LEU A 427 67.94 -21.45 -47.70
CA LEU A 427 67.47 -20.52 -46.64
C LEU A 427 67.09 -19.05 -46.97
N ALA A 428 65.78 -18.83 -47.18
CA ALA A 428 64.89 -17.83 -46.53
C ALA A 428 63.43 -18.24 -46.84
N ALA A 429 62.38 -18.09 -46.03
CA ALA A 429 62.11 -17.34 -44.80
C ALA A 429 61.78 -15.84 -44.96
N ASP A 430 60.61 -15.56 -45.53
CA ASP A 430 59.51 -14.78 -44.91
C ASP A 430 58.16 -15.29 -45.47
#